data_AF-A0A9R1WEF4-F1
#
_entry.id   AF-A0A9R1WEF4-F1
#
_cell.length_a   1.000
_cell.length_b   1.000
_cell.length_c   1.000
_cell.angle_alpha   90.00
_cell.angle_beta   90.00
_cell.angle_gamma   90.00
#
_symmetry.space_group_name_H-M   'P 1'
#
loop_
_entity.id
_entity.type
_entity.pdbx_description
1 polymer ?
#
loop_
_entity_poly.entity_id
_entity_poly.type
_entity_poly.pdbx_seq_one_letter_code
_entity_poly.pdbx_strand_id
1 'polypeptide(L)'
;MFALLALKYYRWDSVNDGMIESGFRSVVQDRYSDIMSEYRHESANRARAAGHNIPDTDNHFAIMRDFEPITFNEDVWKDLCKYWDTDAWRKKSAAGRANRIRDDDAGTVSRHTGGSRGYDQYRLELQKEMKRIPTFLEFFLITHLTAEAKKKFKAKDYDTI
;
A
#
# COMPACT_ATOMS: atom_id res chain seq x y z
N MET A 1 -7.20 42.66 -36.35
CA MET A 1 -6.06 41.72 -36.48
C MET A 1 -5.54 41.37 -35.08
N PHE A 2 -6.30 40.61 -34.28
CA PHE A 2 -5.86 40.11 -32.96
C PHE A 2 -6.61 38.80 -32.62
N ALA A 3 -6.58 37.84 -33.54
CA ALA A 3 -7.23 36.54 -33.36
C ALA A 3 -6.32 35.37 -33.76
N LEU A 4 -4.99 35.51 -33.62
CA LEU A 4 -4.05 34.56 -34.23
C LEU A 4 -2.86 34.12 -33.35
N LEU A 5 -3.00 34.14 -32.01
CA LEU A 5 -1.90 33.65 -31.14
C LEU A 5 -2.32 32.75 -29.97
N ALA A 6 -3.58 32.32 -29.85
CA ALA A 6 -4.03 31.57 -28.66
C ALA A 6 -4.02 30.03 -28.77
N LEU A 7 -3.59 29.39 -29.87
CA LEU A 7 -3.79 27.94 -30.06
C LEU A 7 -2.61 27.23 -30.76
N LYS A 8 -1.37 27.46 -30.32
CA LYS A 8 -0.21 26.74 -30.91
C LYS A 8 0.76 26.07 -29.93
N TYR A 9 0.43 25.99 -28.66
CA TYR A 9 1.25 25.24 -27.70
C TYR A 9 0.36 24.29 -26.90
N TYR A 10 0.62 22.99 -27.09
CA TYR A 10 0.02 21.84 -26.39
C TYR A 10 -1.47 21.57 -26.67
N ARG A 11 -1.80 21.10 -27.89
CA ARG A 11 -2.96 20.24 -28.08
C ARG A 11 -2.47 18.79 -28.03
N TRP A 12 -2.89 18.05 -27.00
CA TRP A 12 -2.69 16.61 -26.94
C TRP A 12 -3.47 15.94 -28.08
N ASP A 13 -2.90 14.89 -28.65
CA ASP A 13 -3.60 14.11 -29.65
C ASP A 13 -4.75 13.37 -28.96
N SER A 14 -5.99 13.60 -29.42
CA SER A 14 -7.20 13.00 -28.85
C SER A 14 -7.18 11.47 -28.86
N VAL A 15 -6.37 10.85 -29.73
CA VAL A 15 -6.15 9.40 -29.76
C VAL A 15 -5.40 8.92 -28.53
N ASN A 16 -4.54 9.78 -27.95
CA ASN A 16 -3.72 9.49 -26.78
C ASN A 16 -4.35 9.99 -25.47
N ASP A 17 -5.43 10.77 -25.51
CA ASP A 17 -6.07 11.34 -24.32
C ASP A 17 -6.41 10.27 -23.27
N GLY A 18 -6.90 9.09 -23.69
CA GLY A 18 -7.18 7.98 -22.76
C GLY A 18 -5.92 7.40 -22.10
N MET A 19 -4.80 7.31 -22.84
CA MET A 19 -3.52 6.84 -22.29
C MET A 19 -2.88 7.89 -21.39
N ILE A 20 -2.99 9.17 -21.76
CA ILE A 20 -2.48 10.30 -20.96
C ILE A 20 -3.29 10.44 -19.68
N GLU A 21 -4.62 10.35 -19.75
CA GLU A 21 -5.50 10.34 -18.57
C GLU A 21 -5.18 9.15 -17.68
N SER A 22 -5.05 7.94 -18.24
CA SER A 22 -4.67 6.75 -17.48
C SER A 22 -3.31 6.93 -16.82
N GLY A 23 -2.31 7.43 -17.56
CA GLY A 23 -0.97 7.67 -17.02
C GLY A 23 -0.98 8.73 -15.91
N PHE A 24 -1.71 9.82 -16.11
CA PHE A 24 -1.91 10.85 -15.10
C PHE A 24 -2.61 10.29 -13.86
N ARG A 25 -3.68 9.51 -14.02
CA ARG A 25 -4.39 8.84 -12.92
C ARG A 25 -3.50 7.85 -12.18
N SER A 26 -2.70 7.06 -12.89
CA SER A 26 -1.74 6.14 -12.27
C SER A 26 -0.70 6.89 -11.45
N VAL A 27 -0.12 7.96 -11.98
CA VAL A 27 0.84 8.79 -11.24
C VAL A 27 0.19 9.44 -10.02
N VAL A 28 -1.03 9.97 -10.16
CA VAL A 28 -1.77 10.56 -9.03
C VAL A 28 -2.14 9.49 -7.99
N GLN A 29 -2.52 8.30 -8.43
CA GLN A 29 -2.85 7.18 -7.55
C GLN A 29 -1.62 6.71 -6.76
N ASP A 30 -0.47 6.60 -7.41
CA ASP A 30 0.79 6.24 -6.77
C ASP A 30 1.23 7.31 -5.76
N ARG A 31 1.09 8.59 -6.12
CA ARG A 31 1.45 9.72 -5.26
C ARG A 31 0.41 10.07 -4.20
N TYR A 32 -0.79 9.49 -4.28
CA TYR A 32 -1.89 9.84 -3.38
C TYR A 32 -1.49 9.61 -1.92
N SER A 33 -0.79 8.51 -1.61
CA SER A 33 -0.35 8.25 -0.23
C SER A 33 0.59 9.33 0.30
N ASP A 34 1.47 9.83 -0.55
CA ASP A 34 2.50 10.82 -0.19
C ASP A 34 1.87 12.18 0.02
N ILE A 35 0.99 12.61 -0.89
CA ILE A 35 0.21 13.84 -0.79
C ILE A 35 -0.63 13.83 0.50
N MET A 36 -1.33 12.73 0.78
CA MET A 36 -2.10 12.62 2.04
C MET A 36 -1.20 12.59 3.27
N SER A 37 0.05 12.16 3.13
CA SER A 37 1.06 12.26 4.21
C SER A 37 1.45 13.70 4.46
N GLU A 38 1.72 14.48 3.42
CA GLU A 38 2.04 15.90 3.52
C GLU A 38 0.89 16.67 4.21
N TYR A 39 -0.35 16.42 3.81
CA TYR A 39 -1.53 17.02 4.45
C TYR A 39 -1.66 16.67 5.95
N ARG A 40 -1.34 15.43 6.34
CA ARG A 40 -1.30 15.06 7.77
C ARG A 40 -0.21 15.83 8.52
N HIS A 41 0.98 16.02 7.93
CA HIS A 41 2.04 16.82 8.57
C HIS A 41 1.64 18.28 8.70
N GLU A 42 1.05 18.88 7.66
CA GLU A 42 0.57 20.26 7.68
C GLU A 42 -0.48 20.46 8.79
N SER A 43 -1.48 19.59 8.85
CA SER A 43 -2.51 19.59 9.89
C SER A 43 -1.93 19.46 11.30
N ALA A 44 -1.00 18.51 11.50
CA ALA A 44 -0.32 18.33 12.78
C ALA A 44 0.50 19.57 13.18
N ASN A 45 1.19 20.21 12.23
CA ASN A 45 1.94 21.44 12.48
C ASN A 45 1.03 22.61 12.86
N ARG A 46 -0.13 22.75 12.21
CA ARG A 46 -1.14 23.75 12.56
C ARG A 46 -1.68 23.52 13.98
N ALA A 47 -1.99 22.27 14.34
CA ALA A 47 -2.42 21.93 15.68
C ALA A 47 -1.33 22.21 16.73
N ARG A 48 -0.06 21.92 16.44
CA ARG A 48 1.07 22.27 17.31
C ARG A 48 1.24 23.78 17.48
N ALA A 49 1.09 24.54 16.40
CA ALA A 49 1.13 26.00 16.45
C ALA A 49 0.00 26.58 17.33
N ALA A 50 -1.14 25.88 17.42
CA ALA A 50 -2.24 26.20 18.34
C ALA A 50 -2.03 25.68 19.77
N GLY A 51 -0.89 25.05 20.08
CA GLY A 51 -0.51 24.60 21.42
C GLY A 51 -0.85 23.14 21.75
N HIS A 52 -1.32 22.35 20.79
CA HIS A 52 -1.57 20.93 21.01
C HIS A 52 -0.27 20.11 21.00
N ASN A 53 -0.16 19.16 21.93
CA ASN A 53 0.96 18.23 21.97
C ASN A 53 0.68 17.01 21.08
N ILE A 54 1.21 17.02 19.85
CA ILE A 54 1.12 15.91 18.89
C ILE A 54 2.54 15.38 18.61
N PRO A 55 2.93 14.21 19.15
CA PRO A 55 4.21 13.57 18.83
C PRO A 55 4.33 13.26 17.34
N ASP A 56 5.54 13.36 16.77
CA ASP A 56 5.79 12.98 15.37
C ASP A 56 5.55 11.49 15.08
N THR A 57 5.49 10.66 16.12
CA THR A 57 5.36 9.21 16.00
C THR A 57 3.93 8.72 15.83
N ASP A 58 2.93 9.56 16.13
CA ASP A 58 1.52 9.17 16.17
C ASP A 58 0.57 10.27 15.68
N ASN A 59 -0.42 9.86 14.88
CA ASN A 59 -1.38 10.77 14.30
C ASN A 59 -2.59 10.92 15.23
N HIS A 60 -2.69 12.08 15.87
CA HIS A 60 -3.79 12.41 16.78
C HIS A 60 -5.00 12.94 15.98
N PHE A 61 -5.66 12.05 15.21
CA PHE A 61 -6.71 12.45 14.27
C PHE A 61 -7.91 13.17 14.90
N ALA A 62 -8.22 12.91 16.16
CA ALA A 62 -9.25 13.64 16.90
C ALA A 62 -8.92 15.14 17.03
N ILE A 63 -7.64 15.50 17.20
CA ILE A 63 -7.16 16.88 17.26
C ILE A 63 -7.03 17.43 15.84
N MET A 64 -6.35 16.68 14.95
CA MET A 64 -6.08 17.10 13.57
C MET A 64 -7.36 17.38 12.75
N ARG A 65 -8.49 16.77 13.12
CA ARG A 65 -9.80 17.00 12.51
C ARG A 65 -10.20 18.48 12.45
N ASP A 66 -9.79 19.25 13.46
CA ASP A 66 -10.12 20.68 13.59
C ASP A 66 -9.04 21.60 12.99
N PHE A 67 -8.02 21.03 12.34
CA PHE A 67 -6.92 21.74 11.70
C PHE A 67 -6.72 21.20 10.28
N GLU A 68 -7.65 21.50 9.38
CA GLU A 68 -7.56 21.12 7.97
C GLU A 68 -6.30 21.68 7.29
N PRO A 69 -5.75 21.01 6.27
CA PRO A 69 -4.75 21.63 5.40
C PRO A 69 -5.34 22.79 4.60
N ILE A 70 -4.54 23.83 4.33
CA ILE A 70 -5.01 25.09 3.70
C ILE A 70 -5.69 24.85 2.34
N THR A 71 -5.18 23.89 1.58
CA THR A 71 -5.67 23.58 0.23
C THR A 71 -6.72 22.48 0.18
N PHE A 72 -7.19 22.00 1.34
CA PHE A 72 -8.06 20.83 1.44
C PHE A 72 -9.47 21.22 1.92
N ASN A 73 -10.48 20.54 1.40
CA ASN A 73 -11.87 20.80 1.80
C ASN A 73 -12.11 20.35 3.25
N GLU A 74 -12.67 21.22 4.08
CA GLU A 74 -12.89 21.00 5.50
C GLU A 74 -13.77 19.77 5.80
N ASP A 75 -14.91 19.63 5.13
CA ASP A 75 -15.84 18.52 5.38
C ASP A 75 -15.20 17.18 5.01
N VAL A 76 -14.53 17.13 3.84
CA VAL A 76 -13.81 15.93 3.40
C VAL A 76 -12.67 15.59 4.37
N TRP A 77 -11.95 16.60 4.88
CA TRP A 77 -10.89 16.38 5.87
C TRP A 77 -11.43 15.77 7.16
N LYS A 78 -12.57 16.27 7.65
CA LYS A 78 -13.20 15.77 8.87
C LYS A 78 -13.64 14.33 8.73
N ASP A 79 -14.23 13.97 7.59
CA ASP A 79 -14.65 12.60 7.29
C ASP A 79 -13.44 11.65 7.19
N LEU A 80 -12.35 12.08 6.56
CA LEU A 80 -11.11 11.31 6.48
C LEU A 80 -10.49 11.10 7.86
N CYS A 81 -10.42 12.15 8.68
CA CYS A 81 -9.93 12.03 10.05
C CYS A 81 -10.79 11.04 10.85
N LYS A 82 -12.12 11.09 10.72
CA LYS A 82 -13.03 10.13 11.35
C LYS A 82 -12.76 8.69 10.88
N TYR A 83 -12.51 8.48 9.60
CA TYR A 83 -12.17 7.16 9.06
C TYR A 83 -10.82 6.64 9.58
N TRP A 84 -9.79 7.49 9.59
CA TRP A 84 -8.46 7.12 10.07
C TRP A 84 -8.38 6.92 11.58
N ASP A 85 -9.30 7.53 12.32
CA ASP A 85 -9.42 7.37 13.77
C ASP A 85 -10.02 6.02 14.20
N THR A 86 -10.52 5.22 13.25
CA THR A 86 -11.08 3.90 13.55
C THR A 86 -10.00 2.88 13.93
N ASP A 87 -10.33 1.97 14.86
CA ASP A 87 -9.43 0.89 15.28
C ASP A 87 -9.00 -0.01 14.11
N ALA A 88 -9.92 -0.27 13.18
CA ALA A 88 -9.65 -1.05 11.99
C ALA A 88 -8.54 -0.42 11.13
N TRP A 89 -8.62 0.91 10.92
CA TRP A 89 -7.60 1.63 10.17
C TRP A 89 -6.28 1.70 10.94
N ARG A 90 -6.31 2.06 12.23
CA ARG A 90 -5.12 2.14 13.10
C ARG A 90 -4.35 0.83 13.12
N LYS A 91 -5.06 -0.30 13.27
CA LYS A 91 -4.47 -1.64 13.23
C LYS A 91 -3.82 -1.94 11.88
N LYS A 92 -4.49 -1.59 10.77
CA LYS A 92 -3.95 -1.78 9.42
C LYS A 92 -2.71 -0.91 9.17
N SER A 93 -2.74 0.34 9.63
CA SER A 93 -1.64 1.29 9.51
C SER A 93 -0.41 0.84 10.31
N ALA A 94 -0.62 0.44 11.56
CA ALA A 94 0.44 -0.09 12.43
C ALA A 94 1.07 -1.37 11.84
N ALA A 95 0.25 -2.30 11.36
CA ALA A 95 0.74 -3.51 10.68
C ALA A 95 1.52 -3.17 9.40
N GLY A 96 1.03 -2.22 8.59
CA GLY A 96 1.72 -1.77 7.38
C GLY A 96 3.08 -1.12 7.68
N ARG A 97 3.16 -0.30 8.75
CA ARG A 97 4.42 0.28 9.23
C ARG A 97 5.38 -0.80 9.72
N ALA A 98 4.90 -1.72 10.56
CA ALA A 98 5.71 -2.83 11.07
C ALA A 98 6.28 -3.68 9.92
N ASN A 99 5.47 -3.99 8.90
CA ASN A 99 5.91 -4.75 7.73
C ASN A 99 7.01 -4.03 6.93
N ARG A 100 6.96 -2.70 6.84
CA ARG A 100 7.98 -1.90 6.12
C ARG A 100 9.29 -1.79 6.89
N ILE A 101 9.24 -1.74 8.21
CA ILE A 101 10.42 -1.56 9.08
C ILE A 101 11.04 -2.92 9.45
N ARG A 102 10.29 -4.01 9.32
CA ARG A 102 10.77 -5.35 9.67
C ARG A 102 12.09 -5.63 8.96
N ASP A 103 13.13 -5.86 9.76
CA ASP A 103 14.43 -6.25 9.28
C ASP A 103 14.36 -7.66 8.66
N ASP A 104 15.20 -7.89 7.66
CA ASP A 104 15.55 -9.25 7.24
C ASP A 104 16.41 -9.95 8.30
N ASP A 105 16.70 -11.24 8.10
CA ASP A 105 17.52 -12.04 9.03
C ASP A 105 18.95 -11.48 9.23
N ALA A 106 19.37 -10.49 8.42
CA ALA A 106 20.64 -9.80 8.51
C ALA A 106 20.57 -8.44 9.22
N GLY A 107 19.43 -8.07 9.80
CA GLY A 107 19.26 -6.81 10.53
C GLY A 107 19.20 -5.57 9.63
N THR A 108 18.90 -5.76 8.34
CA THR A 108 18.68 -4.66 7.40
C THR A 108 17.19 -4.55 7.09
N VAL A 109 16.66 -3.33 7.03
CA VAL A 109 15.26 -3.07 6.61
C VAL A 109 14.99 -3.87 5.33
N SER A 110 14.02 -4.79 5.39
CA SER A 110 13.70 -5.72 4.30
C SER A 110 13.53 -4.98 2.98
N ARG A 111 14.58 -4.99 2.15
CA ARG A 111 14.49 -4.52 0.77
C ARG A 111 13.73 -5.58 -0.01
N HIS A 112 12.62 -5.20 -0.62
CA HIS A 112 11.96 -6.01 -1.66
C HIS A 112 12.87 -6.08 -2.89
N THR A 113 13.97 -6.82 -2.79
CA THR A 113 15.01 -6.88 -3.83
C THR A 113 14.72 -7.93 -4.90
N GLY A 114 13.68 -8.76 -4.75
CA GLY A 114 13.60 -9.99 -5.53
C GLY A 114 12.19 -10.52 -5.77
N GLY A 115 11.26 -9.68 -6.24
CA GLY A 115 9.98 -10.12 -6.81
C GLY A 115 9.17 -11.13 -5.98
N SER A 116 8.26 -11.82 -6.65
CA SER A 116 7.62 -13.01 -6.06
C SER A 116 8.65 -14.12 -5.88
N ARG A 117 8.57 -14.82 -4.75
CA ARG A 117 9.39 -15.99 -4.47
C ARG A 117 9.41 -16.96 -5.66
N GLY A 118 10.59 -17.28 -6.16
CA GLY A 118 10.78 -18.13 -7.33
C GLY A 118 10.29 -19.56 -7.10
N TYR A 119 9.88 -20.22 -8.18
CA TYR A 119 9.44 -21.62 -8.19
C TYR A 119 10.49 -22.57 -7.58
N ASP A 120 11.78 -22.34 -7.88
CA ASP A 120 12.88 -23.15 -7.33
C ASP A 120 13.04 -22.99 -5.82
N GLN A 121 12.81 -21.79 -5.29
CA GLN A 121 12.85 -21.55 -3.85
C GLN A 121 11.67 -22.23 -3.14
N TYR A 122 10.49 -22.27 -3.78
CA TYR A 122 9.38 -23.11 -3.31
C TYR A 122 9.74 -24.59 -3.29
N ARG A 123 10.43 -25.08 -4.33
CA ARG A 123 10.80 -26.48 -4.44
C ARG A 123 11.84 -26.89 -3.38
N LEU A 124 12.85 -26.05 -3.15
CA LEU A 124 13.91 -26.30 -2.17
C LEU A 124 13.38 -26.34 -0.73
N GLU A 125 12.49 -25.42 -0.35
CA GLU A 125 11.90 -25.45 0.99
C GLU A 125 10.94 -26.62 1.16
N LEU A 126 10.15 -26.94 0.12
CA LEU A 126 9.28 -28.09 0.16
C LEU A 126 10.07 -29.39 0.29
N GLN A 127 11.23 -29.49 -0.37
CA GLN A 127 12.15 -30.60 -0.19
C GLN A 127 12.69 -30.71 1.24
N LYS A 128 13.00 -29.57 1.88
CA LYS A 128 13.41 -29.53 3.30
C LYS A 128 12.29 -29.99 4.22
N GLU A 129 11.06 -29.51 4.00
CA GLU A 129 9.87 -29.87 4.79
C GLU A 129 9.53 -31.37 4.67
N MET A 130 9.53 -31.90 3.44
CA MET A 130 9.16 -33.29 3.16
C MET A 130 10.32 -34.29 3.36
N LYS A 131 11.55 -33.79 3.55
CA LYS A 131 12.80 -34.58 3.62
C LYS A 131 13.02 -35.50 2.40
N ARG A 132 12.42 -35.14 1.26
CA ARG A 132 12.56 -35.82 -0.04
C ARG A 132 12.26 -34.85 -1.16
N ILE A 133 12.68 -35.18 -2.38
CA ILE A 133 12.33 -34.39 -3.57
C ILE A 133 10.80 -34.45 -3.75
N PRO A 134 10.10 -33.29 -3.79
CA PRO A 134 8.67 -33.27 -4.07
C PRO A 134 8.40 -33.62 -5.53
N THR A 135 7.30 -34.31 -5.78
CA THR A 135 6.82 -34.53 -7.15
C THR A 135 6.26 -33.24 -7.73
N PHE A 136 6.15 -33.17 -9.05
CA PHE A 136 5.56 -32.02 -9.73
C PHE A 136 4.12 -31.74 -9.25
N LEU A 137 3.32 -32.79 -9.06
CA LEU A 137 1.93 -32.65 -8.60
C LEU A 137 1.86 -32.05 -7.19
N GLU A 138 2.69 -32.53 -6.26
CA GLU A 138 2.72 -32.03 -4.89
C GLU A 138 3.15 -30.56 -4.83
N PHE A 139 4.14 -30.21 -5.65
CA PHE A 139 4.60 -28.84 -5.82
C PHE A 139 3.51 -27.94 -6.45
N PHE A 140 2.79 -28.45 -7.46
CA PHE A 140 1.67 -27.76 -8.10
C PHE A 140 0.53 -27.49 -7.11
N LEU A 141 0.14 -28.50 -6.33
CA LEU A 141 -0.92 -28.39 -5.32
C LEU A 141 -0.53 -27.39 -4.21
N ILE A 142 0.70 -27.44 -3.70
CA ILE A 142 1.14 -26.50 -2.66
C ILE A 142 1.20 -25.06 -3.14
N THR A 143 1.44 -24.82 -4.43
CA THR A 143 1.49 -23.46 -4.99
C THR A 143 0.09 -22.94 -5.33
N HIS A 144 -0.83 -23.79 -5.78
CA HIS A 144 -2.12 -23.36 -6.35
C HIS A 144 -3.37 -23.64 -5.50
N LEU A 145 -3.30 -24.50 -4.49
CA LEU A 145 -4.44 -24.75 -3.59
C LEU A 145 -4.74 -23.52 -2.72
N THR A 146 -5.96 -23.44 -2.18
CA THR A 146 -6.30 -22.46 -1.14
C THR A 146 -5.57 -22.76 0.16
N ALA A 147 -5.50 -21.79 1.07
CA ALA A 147 -4.85 -22.00 2.37
C ALA A 147 -5.46 -23.18 3.16
N GLU A 148 -6.77 -23.39 3.04
CA GLU A 148 -7.48 -24.51 3.68
C GLU A 148 -7.12 -25.86 3.02
N ALA A 149 -7.17 -25.94 1.70
CA ALA A 149 -6.83 -27.17 0.97
C ALA A 149 -5.35 -27.54 1.12
N LYS A 150 -4.43 -26.56 1.23
CA LYS A 150 -3.01 -26.82 1.57
C LYS A 150 -2.84 -27.49 2.93
N LYS A 151 -3.65 -27.12 3.94
CA LYS A 151 -3.57 -27.75 5.27
C LYS A 151 -3.98 -29.22 5.21
N LYS A 152 -5.06 -29.53 4.50
CA LYS A 152 -5.54 -30.92 4.28
C LYS A 152 -4.52 -31.75 3.51
N PHE A 153 -3.97 -31.18 2.43
CA PHE A 153 -2.87 -31.78 1.66
C PHE A 153 -1.67 -32.13 2.55
N LYS A 154 -1.22 -31.20 3.39
CA LYS A 154 -0.10 -31.44 4.31
C LYS A 154 -0.45 -32.48 5.39
N ALA A 155 -1.70 -32.56 5.81
CA ALA A 155 -2.20 -33.58 6.73
C ALA A 155 -2.39 -34.97 6.08
N LYS A 156 -2.15 -35.10 4.76
CA LYS A 156 -2.41 -36.31 3.96
C LYS A 156 -3.87 -36.77 3.98
N ASP A 157 -4.79 -35.84 4.25
CA ASP A 157 -6.23 -36.07 4.17
C ASP A 157 -6.66 -35.77 2.73
N TYR A 158 -6.47 -36.73 1.83
CA TYR A 158 -6.67 -36.56 0.40
C TYR A 158 -8.13 -36.70 -0.04
N ASP A 159 -9.00 -37.25 0.80
CA ASP A 159 -10.41 -37.49 0.47
C ASP A 159 -11.24 -36.20 0.46
N THR A 160 -10.70 -35.09 0.98
CA THR A 160 -11.42 -33.82 1.16
C THR A 160 -10.69 -32.58 0.64
N ILE A 161 -9.66 -32.77 -0.19
CA ILE A 161 -8.93 -31.70 -0.91
C ILE A 161 -9.66 -31.36 -2.20
#